data_AF-A0A7W7IRP8-F1
#
_entry.id   AF-A0A7W7IRP8-F1
#
_cell.length_a   1.000
_cell.length_b   1.000
_cell.length_c   1.000
_cell.angle_alpha   90.00
_cell.angle_beta   90.00
_cell.angle_gamma   90.00
#
_symmetry.space_group_name_H-M   'P 1'
#
loop_
_entity.id
_entity.type
_entity.pdbx_description
1 polymer ?
#
loop_
_entity_poly.entity_id
_entity_poly.type
_entity_poly.pdbx_seq_one_letter_code
_entity_poly.pdbx_strand_id
1 'polypeptide(L)' 'MPDRRPANRETENENQKPDRAGQPPRPATEPSGAKGSSNSGQTATDPATGRPNA' A
#
# COMPACT_ATOMS: atom_id res chain seq x y z
N MET A 1 25.11 22.47 -2.73
CA MET A 1 24.11 22.89 -1.72
C MET A 1 22.92 21.93 -1.83
N PRO A 2 22.49 21.25 -0.75
CA PRO A 2 21.46 20.23 -0.87
C PRO A 2 20.11 20.82 -1.29
N ASP A 3 19.40 20.02 -2.08
CA ASP A 3 18.12 20.25 -2.76
C ASP A 3 17.04 20.76 -1.79
N ARG A 4 16.58 22.01 -1.96
CA ARG A 4 15.54 22.66 -1.13
C ARG A 4 14.13 22.15 -1.51
N ARG A 5 13.92 20.84 -1.47
CA ARG A 5 12.57 20.30 -1.66
C ARG A 5 11.72 20.72 -0.45
N PRO A 6 10.63 21.48 -0.60
CA PRO A 6 9.73 21.74 0.52
C PRO A 6 9.17 20.39 0.98
N ALA A 7 9.47 20.02 2.22
CA ALA A 7 8.97 18.79 2.83
C ALA A 7 7.54 19.04 3.33
N ASN A 8 6.58 19.15 2.41
CA ASN A 8 5.17 19.16 2.73
C ASN A 8 4.73 17.74 3.17
N ARG A 9 5.19 17.32 4.36
CA ARG A 9 4.81 16.07 5.04
C ARG A 9 3.41 16.10 5.66
N GLU A 10 2.72 17.24 5.54
CA GLU A 10 1.41 17.48 6.17
C GLU A 10 0.36 16.44 5.76
N THR A 11 0.46 15.94 4.53
CA THR A 11 -0.49 14.97 3.94
C THR A 11 0.05 13.55 3.84
N GLU A 12 1.33 13.32 4.16
CA GLU A 12 1.99 12.00 4.02
C GLU A 12 1.25 10.89 4.77
N ASN A 13 0.65 11.24 5.91
CA ASN A 13 -0.08 10.31 6.78
C ASN A 13 -1.60 10.58 6.79
N GLU A 14 -2.12 11.32 5.81
CA GLU A 14 -3.55 11.68 5.80
C GLU A 14 -4.48 10.47 5.75
N ASN A 15 -4.08 9.43 5.02
CA ASN A 15 -4.83 8.18 4.95
C ASN A 15 -4.78 7.34 6.24
N GLN A 16 -3.84 7.62 7.14
CA GLN A 16 -3.71 6.93 8.44
C GLN A 16 -4.44 7.68 9.57
N LYS A 17 -4.85 8.94 9.34
CA LYS A 17 -5.56 9.72 10.36
C LYS A 17 -6.95 9.11 10.63
N PRO A 18 -7.40 9.06 11.90
CA PRO A 18 -8.75 8.64 12.26
C PRO A 18 -9.84 9.51 11.59
N ASP A 19 -11.02 8.94 11.37
CA ASP A 19 -12.20 9.69 10.88
C ASP A 19 -12.65 10.80 11.82
N ARG A 20 -12.47 10.59 13.13
CA ARG A 20 -12.91 11.49 14.19
C ARG A 20 -11.87 11.56 15.30
N ALA A 21 -11.77 12.71 15.95
CA ALA A 21 -10.89 12.89 17.10
C ALA A 21 -11.21 11.86 18.21
N GLY A 22 -10.16 11.23 18.77
CA GLY A 22 -10.29 10.22 19.82
C GLY A 22 -10.56 8.78 19.35
N GLN A 23 -10.72 8.56 18.04
CA GLN A 23 -10.80 7.21 17.45
C GLN A 23 -9.40 6.68 17.12
N PRO A 24 -9.20 5.35 17.07
CA PRO A 24 -7.94 4.78 16.60
C PRO A 24 -7.64 5.18 15.15
N PRO A 25 -6.36 5.18 14.74
CA PRO A 25 -5.96 5.36 13.35
C PRO A 25 -6.76 4.45 12.42
N ARG A 26 -7.07 4.93 11.21
CA ARG A 26 -7.74 4.09 10.22
C ARG A 26 -6.86 2.85 9.96
N PRO A 27 -7.45 1.65 9.91
CA PRO A 27 -6.70 0.48 9.48
C PRO A 27 -6.14 0.71 8.07
N ALA A 28 -5.05 0.03 7.72
CA ALA A 28 -4.52 0.09 6.37
C ALA A 28 -5.60 -0.40 5.39
N THR A 29 -6.23 0.52 4.66
CA THR A 29 -7.20 0.20 3.62
C THR A 29 -6.45 -0.23 2.36
N GLU A 30 -6.85 -1.36 1.78
CA GLU A 30 -6.29 -1.79 0.50
C GLU A 30 -6.55 -0.73 -0.59
N PRO A 31 -5.62 -0.51 -1.53
CA PRO A 31 -5.85 0.42 -2.63
C PRO A 31 -7.02 -0.05 -3.50
N SER A 32 -7.69 0.90 -4.17
CA SER A 32 -8.74 0.58 -5.14
C SER A 32 -8.20 -0.39 -6.20
N GLY A 33 -8.91 -1.50 -6.44
CA GLY A 33 -8.47 -2.54 -7.37
C GLY A 33 -7.64 -3.67 -6.73
N ALA A 34 -7.35 -3.58 -5.42
CA ALA A 34 -6.68 -4.66 -4.69
C ALA A 34 -7.57 -5.89 -4.43
N LYS A 35 -8.88 -5.79 -4.68
CA LYS A 35 -9.82 -6.91 -4.52
C LYS A 35 -9.42 -8.07 -5.45
N GLY A 36 -8.84 -9.12 -4.89
CA GLY A 36 -8.31 -10.27 -5.64
C GLY A 36 -6.82 -10.17 -5.99
N SER A 37 -6.10 -9.17 -5.45
CA SER A 37 -4.64 -9.01 -5.56
C SER A 37 -3.85 -10.07 -4.77
N SER A 38 -4.54 -10.90 -3.98
CA SER A 38 -3.94 -12.05 -3.31
C SER A 38 -3.44 -13.06 -4.35
N ASN A 39 -2.14 -12.99 -4.61
CA ASN A 39 -1.36 -13.96 -5.39
C ASN A 39 -2.11 -14.42 -6.66
N SER A 40 -2.33 -13.50 -7.60
CA SER A 40 -3.13 -13.72 -8.81
C SER A 40 -2.59 -14.80 -9.77
N GLY A 41 -1.51 -15.50 -9.42
CA GLY A 41 -0.82 -16.45 -10.30
C GLY A 41 -0.26 -15.80 -11.57
N GLN A 42 -0.35 -14.48 -11.70
CA GLN A 42 0.09 -13.71 -12.87
C GLN A 42 1.60 -13.65 -13.01
N THR A 43 2.35 -14.06 -11.98
CA THR A 43 3.79 -14.24 -12.11
C THR A 43 4.05 -15.38 -13.09
N ALA A 44 5.08 -15.26 -13.93
CA ALA A 44 5.46 -16.34 -14.86
C ALA A 44 5.87 -17.64 -14.14
N THR A 45 6.07 -17.57 -12.83
CA THR A 45 6.56 -18.64 -11.97
C THR A 45 5.73 -18.65 -10.70
N ASP A 46 5.33 -19.84 -10.26
CA ASP A 46 4.63 -20.06 -8.99
C ASP A 46 5.54 -19.60 -7.83
N PRO A 47 5.13 -18.60 -7.05
CA PRO A 47 5.93 -18.11 -5.94
C PRO A 47 6.06 -19.12 -4.80
N ALA A 48 5.17 -20.12 -4.70
CA ALA A 48 5.26 -21.17 -3.69
C ALA A 48 6.28 -22.26 -4.05
N THR A 49 6.50 -22.53 -5.35
CA THR A 49 7.31 -23.68 -5.79
C THR A 49 8.49 -23.31 -6.70
N GLY A 50 8.55 -22.10 -7.23
CA GLY A 50 9.57 -21.65 -8.17
C GLY A 50 9.45 -22.28 -9.58
N ARG A 51 8.34 -22.95 -9.89
CA ARG A 51 8.13 -23.60 -11.19
C ARG A 51 7.39 -22.66 -12.15
N PRO A 52 7.64 -22.73 -13.47
CA PRO A 52 6.84 -21.97 -14.43
C PRO A 52 5.35 -22.29 -14.30
N ASN A 53 4.50 -21.26 -14.35
CA ASN A 53 3.05 -21.44 -14.46
C ASN A 53 2.74 -21.84 -15.91
N ALA A 54 2.03 -22.95 -16.11
CA ALA A 54 1.70 -23.53 -17.43
C ALA A 54 0.35 -23.01 -17.97
#